data_AF-A0A8X7BXY7-F1
#
_entry.id   AF-A0A8X7BXY7-F1
#
_cell.length_a   1.000
_cell.length_b   1.000
_cell.length_c   1.000
_cell.angle_alpha   90.00
_cell.angle_beta   90.00
_cell.angle_gamma   90.00
#
_symmetry.space_group_name_H-M   'P 1'
#
loop_
_entity.id
_entity.type
_entity.pdbx_description
1 polymer ?
#
loop_
_entity_poly.entity_id
_entity_poly.type
_entity_poly.pdbx_seq_one_letter_code
_entity_poly.pdbx_strand_id
1 'polypeptide(L)'
;MVCANASGTHSLPLLVIGKSKKPRCFKNVSCHPTPYKAQKSAWMNSVLFSGWYFKYFTPNVKTLREREGKTGTVLLILDNFPCHRPVEILNATDDDLSVMYLPPNVTAMV
;
A
#
# COMPACT_ATOMS: atom_id res chain seq x y z
N MET A 1 -0.23 6.80 -0.10
CA MET A 1 -0.33 5.67 0.84
C MET A 1 1.04 5.39 1.37
N VAL A 2 1.20 5.51 2.69
CA VAL A 2 2.41 5.16 3.43
C VAL A 2 2.28 3.73 3.94
N CYS A 3 3.37 3.00 3.99
CA CYS A 3 3.42 1.66 4.57
C CYS A 3 4.86 1.37 5.00
N ALA A 4 5.02 0.92 6.24
CA ALA A 4 6.30 0.55 6.82
C ALA A 4 6.12 -0.68 7.70
N ASN A 5 7.22 -1.37 7.98
CA ASN A 5 7.24 -2.43 8.98
C ASN A 5 7.15 -1.83 10.39
N ALA A 6 6.83 -2.67 11.38
CA ALA A 6 6.63 -2.24 12.76
C ALA A 6 7.86 -1.54 13.40
N SER A 7 9.08 -1.93 12.99
CA SER A 7 10.32 -1.30 13.47
C SER A 7 10.67 0.00 12.73
N GLY A 8 9.97 0.36 11.65
CA GLY A 8 10.28 1.51 10.81
C GLY A 8 11.57 1.39 9.97
N THR A 9 12.24 0.23 10.01
CA THR A 9 13.50 0.00 9.29
C THR A 9 13.32 -0.23 7.79
N HIS A 10 12.10 -0.57 7.37
CA HIS A 10 11.75 -0.74 5.97
C HIS A 10 10.42 -0.04 5.68
N SER A 11 10.39 0.76 4.61
CA SER A 11 9.18 1.39 4.10
C SER A 11 9.04 1.15 2.61
N LEU A 12 7.79 1.03 2.16
CA LEU A 12 7.46 0.91 0.76
C LEU A 12 7.50 2.28 0.06
N PRO A 13 7.78 2.31 -1.25
CA PRO A 13 7.66 3.54 -2.03
C PRO A 13 6.29 4.22 -1.85
N LEU A 14 6.31 5.52 -1.56
CA LEU A 14 5.11 6.32 -1.29
C LEU A 14 4.19 6.39 -2.51
N LEU A 15 2.99 5.80 -2.44
CA LEU A 15 2.01 6.04 -3.50
C LEU A 15 1.48 7.47 -3.41
N VAL A 16 1.79 8.31 -4.40
CA VAL A 16 1.29 9.68 -4.52
C VAL A 16 0.05 9.70 -5.41
N ILE A 17 -1.03 10.30 -4.93
CA ILE A 17 -2.28 10.46 -5.65
C ILE A 17 -2.52 11.94 -5.89
N GLY A 18 -2.77 12.33 -7.14
CA GLY A 18 -3.10 13.71 -7.49
C GLY A 18 -4.23 13.80 -8.51
N LYS A 19 -4.70 15.01 -8.80
CA LYS A 19 -5.82 15.21 -9.74
C LYS A 19 -5.41 15.05 -11.21
N SER A 20 -4.27 15.62 -11.58
CA SER A 20 -3.81 15.66 -12.96
C SER A 20 -3.11 14.37 -13.36
N LYS A 21 -3.33 13.89 -14.58
CA LYS A 21 -2.50 12.80 -15.16
C LYS A 21 -1.04 13.21 -15.34
N LYS A 22 -0.79 14.49 -15.60
CA LYS A 22 0.55 15.08 -15.78
C LYS A 22 0.61 16.38 -14.98
N PRO A 23 0.91 16.30 -13.67
CA PRO A 23 0.99 17.50 -12.85
C PRO A 23 2.17 18.37 -13.30
N ARG A 24 1.98 19.70 -13.28
CA ARG A 24 2.99 20.66 -13.77
C ARG A 24 4.31 20.58 -13.00
N CYS A 25 4.27 20.21 -11.72
CA CYS A 25 5.47 20.01 -10.90
C CYS A 25 6.34 18.83 -11.36
N PHE A 26 5.81 17.91 -12.17
CA PHE A 26 6.57 16.80 -12.77
C PHE A 26 6.91 17.04 -14.24
N LYS A 27 6.78 18.29 -14.72
CA LYS A 27 7.20 18.65 -16.07
C LYS A 27 8.72 18.37 -16.20
N ASN A 28 9.10 17.60 -17.21
CA ASN A 28 10.49 17.16 -17.48
C ASN A 28 11.08 16.15 -16.49
N VAL A 29 10.26 15.53 -15.63
CA VAL A 29 10.70 14.40 -14.79
C VAL A 29 10.46 13.10 -15.56
N SER A 30 11.54 12.44 -15.99
CA SER A 30 11.49 11.18 -16.76
C SER A 30 11.34 9.95 -15.88
N CYS A 31 11.98 9.95 -14.71
CA CYS A 31 11.90 8.89 -13.71
C CYS A 31 11.33 9.47 -12.42
N HIS A 32 10.17 8.96 -11.99
CA HIS A 32 9.59 9.34 -10.71
C HIS A 32 10.16 8.41 -9.64
N PRO A 33 10.69 8.94 -8.52
CA PRO A 33 11.22 8.10 -7.45
C PRO A 33 10.13 7.30 -6.75
N THR A 34 8.85 7.64 -7.01
CA THR A 34 7.72 7.05 -6.35
C THR A 34 6.52 6.89 -7.28
N PRO A 35 5.67 5.88 -7.09
CA PRO A 35 4.48 5.67 -7.91
C PRO A 35 3.53 6.87 -7.85
N TYR A 36 3.11 7.36 -9.02
CA TYR A 36 2.10 8.41 -9.14
C TYR A 36 0.82 7.88 -9.80
N LYS A 37 -0.34 8.23 -9.25
CA LYS A 37 -1.65 7.92 -9.83
C LYS A 37 -2.54 9.15 -9.85
N ALA A 38 -3.21 9.34 -10.99
CA ALA A 38 -4.17 10.42 -11.15
C ALA A 38 -5.59 9.94 -10.81
N GLN A 39 -6.29 10.70 -9.98
CA GLN A 39 -7.65 10.42 -9.55
C GLN A 39 -8.38 11.75 -9.30
N LYS A 40 -9.65 11.85 -9.72
CA LYS A 40 -10.38 13.13 -9.79
C LYS A 40 -10.48 13.89 -8.45
N SER A 41 -10.69 13.18 -7.33
CA SER A 41 -10.72 13.77 -6.00
C SER A 41 -9.34 13.89 -5.34
N ALA A 42 -8.28 13.40 -5.99
CA ALA A 42 -6.96 13.17 -5.41
C ALA A 42 -6.99 12.35 -4.11
N TRP A 43 -7.94 11.42 -4.01
CA TRP A 43 -8.13 10.56 -2.84
C TRP A 43 -7.96 9.08 -3.22
N MET A 44 -7.70 8.27 -2.19
CA MET A 44 -7.65 6.82 -2.31
C MET A 44 -9.02 6.27 -2.74
N ASN A 45 -9.02 5.24 -3.59
CA ASN A 45 -10.22 4.46 -3.91
C ASN A 45 -9.86 2.96 -4.03
N SER A 46 -10.87 2.10 -4.13
CA SER A 46 -10.68 0.64 -4.12
C SER A 46 -9.85 0.11 -5.28
N VAL A 47 -9.95 0.74 -6.46
CA VAL A 47 -9.15 0.39 -7.64
C VAL A 47 -7.68 0.71 -7.42
N LEU A 48 -7.38 1.90 -6.90
CA LEU A 48 -6.02 2.32 -6.61
C LEU A 48 -5.42 1.51 -5.45
N PHE A 49 -6.21 1.20 -4.42
CA PHE A 49 -5.78 0.36 -3.30
C PHE A 49 -5.45 -1.05 -3.78
N SER A 50 -6.33 -1.67 -4.58
CA SER A 50 -6.05 -2.98 -5.17
C SER A 50 -4.79 -2.94 -6.03
N GLY A 51 -4.66 -1.94 -6.90
CA GLY A 51 -3.46 -1.75 -7.70
C GLY A 51 -2.19 -1.59 -6.85
N TRP A 52 -2.28 -0.89 -5.71
CA TRP A 52 -1.20 -0.78 -4.75
C TRP A 52 -0.84 -2.12 -4.10
N TYR A 53 -1.84 -2.85 -3.62
CA TYR A 53 -1.67 -4.12 -2.91
C TYR A 53 -0.98 -5.18 -3.79
N PHE A 54 -1.48 -5.39 -5.00
CA PHE A 54 -0.95 -6.43 -5.90
C PHE A 54 0.34 -6.02 -6.59
N LYS A 55 0.51 -4.75 -6.97
CA LYS A 55 1.68 -4.33 -7.78
C LYS A 55 2.85 -3.80 -6.96
N TYR A 56 2.62 -3.38 -5.72
CA TYR A 56 3.66 -2.78 -4.89
C TYR A 56 3.83 -3.54 -3.58
N PHE A 57 2.77 -3.67 -2.77
CA PHE A 57 2.90 -4.32 -1.46
C PHE A 57 3.38 -5.77 -1.56
N THR A 58 2.62 -6.62 -2.25
CA THR A 58 2.90 -8.07 -2.38
C THR A 58 4.32 -8.35 -2.88
N PRO A 59 4.78 -7.81 -4.02
CA PRO A 59 6.13 -8.12 -4.52
C PRO A 59 7.24 -7.57 -3.63
N ASN A 60 7.10 -6.36 -3.07
CA ASN A 60 8.15 -5.79 -2.22
C ASN A 60 8.29 -6.58 -0.91
N VAL A 61 7.19 -7.04 -0.32
CA VAL A 61 7.23 -7.87 0.88
C VAL A 61 7.90 -9.21 0.60
N LYS A 62 7.59 -9.85 -0.53
CA LYS A 62 8.27 -11.11 -0.93
C LYS A 62 9.77 -10.92 -1.11
N THR A 63 10.18 -9.92 -1.88
CA THR A 63 11.60 -9.60 -2.07
C THR A 63 12.30 -9.28 -0.74
N LEU A 64 11.64 -8.56 0.17
CA LEU A 64 12.20 -8.26 1.49
C LEU A 64 12.40 -9.53 2.31
N ARG A 65 11.39 -10.41 2.37
CA ARG A 65 11.47 -11.69 3.09
C ARG A 65 12.59 -12.56 2.55
N GLU A 66 12.67 -12.71 1.24
CA GLU A 66 13.74 -13.48 0.57
C GLU A 66 15.12 -12.91 0.91
N ARG A 67 15.29 -11.58 0.82
CA ARG A 67 16.55 -10.90 1.14
C ARG A 67 16.95 -11.07 2.60
N GLU A 68 15.98 -11.07 3.51
CA GLU A 68 16.22 -11.18 4.96
C GLU A 68 16.22 -12.63 5.46
N GLY A 69 15.95 -13.61 4.59
CA GLY A 69 15.83 -15.03 4.97
C GLY A 69 14.69 -15.30 5.96
N LYS A 70 13.65 -14.46 5.98
CA LYS A 70 12.54 -14.57 6.94
C LYS A 70 11.47 -15.52 6.41
N THR A 71 11.00 -16.40 7.28
CA THR A 71 9.88 -17.31 7.03
C THR A 71 8.65 -16.90 7.84
N GLY A 72 7.48 -17.43 7.47
CA GLY A 72 6.21 -17.16 8.14
C GLY A 72 5.41 -15.99 7.56
N THR A 73 4.14 -15.91 7.95
CA THR A 73 3.16 -14.97 7.38
C THR A 73 3.47 -13.52 7.74
N VAL A 74 3.39 -12.62 6.76
CA VAL A 74 3.47 -11.17 6.98
C VAL A 74 2.07 -10.60 7.19
N LEU A 75 1.88 -9.90 8.29
CA LEU A 75 0.65 -9.20 8.61
C LEU A 75 0.68 -7.76 8.08
N LEU A 76 -0.28 -7.41 7.22
CA LEU A 76 -0.63 -6.04 6.87
C LEU A 76 -1.79 -5.57 7.74
N ILE A 77 -1.57 -4.48 8.47
CA ILE A 77 -2.60 -3.82 9.27
C ILE A 77 -3.09 -2.59 8.50
N LEU A 78 -4.41 -2.50 8.31
CA LEU A 78 -5.08 -1.40 7.60
C LEU A 78 -6.03 -0.66 8.53
N ASP A 79 -6.20 0.64 8.31
CA ASP A 79 -7.30 1.38 8.92
C ASP A 79 -8.65 0.95 8.34
N ASN A 80 -9.72 1.20 9.08
CA ASN A 80 -11.08 0.85 8.67
C ASN A 80 -11.64 1.87 7.66
N PHE A 81 -11.03 1.92 6.48
CA PHE A 81 -11.42 2.83 5.40
C PHE A 81 -12.28 2.10 4.35
N PRO A 82 -13.45 2.67 3.95
CA PRO A 82 -14.39 1.99 3.03
C PRO A 82 -13.84 1.60 1.67
N CYS A 83 -12.71 2.17 1.24
CA CYS A 83 -12.12 1.81 -0.04
C CYS A 83 -11.28 0.52 0.00
N HIS A 84 -11.04 -0.04 1.18
CA HIS A 84 -10.34 -1.31 1.28
C HIS A 84 -11.25 -2.48 0.87
N ARG A 85 -10.65 -3.52 0.29
CA ARG A 85 -11.38 -4.71 -0.13
C ARG A 85 -11.62 -5.64 1.07
N PRO A 86 -12.72 -6.41 1.10
CA PRO A 86 -12.93 -7.43 2.14
C PRO A 86 -11.65 -8.27 2.39
N VAL A 87 -11.31 -8.49 3.66
CA VAL A 87 -10.07 -9.20 4.05
C VAL A 87 -10.02 -10.61 3.46
N GLU A 88 -11.17 -11.24 3.27
CA GLU A 88 -11.31 -12.57 2.66
C GLU A 88 -10.73 -12.58 1.25
N ILE A 89 -10.95 -11.52 0.48
CA ILE A 89 -10.42 -11.40 -0.88
C ILE A 89 -8.90 -11.17 -0.86
N LEU A 90 -8.41 -10.37 0.09
CA LEU A 90 -6.98 -10.05 0.18
C LEU A 90 -6.17 -11.25 0.69
N ASN A 91 -6.70 -11.98 1.66
CA ASN A 91 -6.06 -13.16 2.26
C ASN A 91 -6.12 -14.38 1.34
N ALA A 92 -7.15 -14.48 0.48
CA ALA A 92 -7.20 -15.54 -0.54
C ALA A 92 -6.15 -15.37 -1.67
N THR A 93 -5.38 -14.27 -1.67
CA THR A 93 -4.39 -14.01 -2.72
C THR A 93 -3.10 -14.78 -2.49
N ASP A 94 -2.66 -14.93 -1.23
CA ASP A 94 -1.33 -15.40 -0.90
C ASP A 94 -1.28 -15.94 0.53
N ASP A 95 -0.90 -17.20 0.70
CA ASP A 95 -0.86 -17.86 2.01
C ASP A 95 0.21 -17.28 2.96
N ASP A 96 1.23 -16.62 2.41
CA ASP A 96 2.27 -15.94 3.18
C ASP A 96 1.87 -14.53 3.61
N LEU A 97 0.70 -14.03 3.20
CA LEU A 97 0.21 -12.70 3.54
C LEU A 97 -1.13 -12.78 4.29
N SER A 98 -1.21 -12.03 5.38
CA SER A 98 -2.46 -11.84 6.11
C SER A 98 -2.76 -10.35 6.22
N VAL A 99 -4.03 -10.00 6.10
CA VAL A 99 -4.54 -8.64 6.22
C VAL A 99 -5.55 -8.61 7.36
N MET A 100 -5.40 -7.61 8.23
CA MET A 100 -6.35 -7.30 9.30
C MET A 100 -6.69 -5.81 9.29
N TYR A 101 -7.94 -5.51 9.67
CA TYR A 101 -8.37 -4.14 9.94
C TYR A 101 -8.17 -3.81 11.40
N LEU A 102 -7.74 -2.58 11.67
CA LEU A 102 -7.84 -1.99 12.99
C LEU A 102 -9.31 -1.95 13.45
N PRO A 103 -9.57 -2.03 14.76
CA PRO A 103 -10.91 -1.84 15.30
C PRO A 103 -11.56 -0.54 14.78
N PRO A 104 -12.90 -0.44 14.78
CA PRO A 104 -13.56 0.83 14.54
C PRO A 104 -13.11 1.89 15.57
N ASN A 105 -12.99 3.15 15.16
CA ASN A 105 -12.72 4.31 16.03
C ASN A 105 -11.35 4.38 16.73
N VAL A 106 -10.32 3.66 16.29
CA VAL A 106 -8.93 3.83 16.79
C VAL A 106 -8.09 4.84 16.00
N THR A 107 -8.69 5.68 15.15
CA THR A 107 -7.96 6.70 14.35
C THR A 107 -7.13 7.67 15.21
N ALA A 108 -7.45 7.81 16.50
CA ALA A 108 -6.74 8.67 17.45
C ALA A 108 -5.62 7.98 18.26
N MET A 109 -5.40 6.66 18.10
CA MET A 109 -4.49 5.87 18.94
C MET A 109 -3.21 5.38 18.23
N VAL A 110 -3.01 5.75 16.96
CA VAL A 110 -1.87 5.30 16.12
C VAL A 110 -1.10 6.51 15.61
#